data_AF-A0AAU5K671-F1
#
_entry.id   AF-A0AAU5K671-F1
#
_cell.length_a   1.000
_cell.length_b   1.000
_cell.length_c   1.000
_cell.angle_alpha   90.00
_cell.angle_beta   90.00
_cell.angle_gamma   90.00
#
_symmetry.space_group_name_H-M   'P 1'
#
loop_
_entity.id
_entity.type
_entity.pdbx_description
1 polymer ?
#
loop_
_entity_poly.entity_id
_entity_poly.type
_entity_poly.pdbx_seq_one_letter_code
_entity_poly.pdbx_strand_id
1 'polypeptide(L)'
;MPCVFCFAALTLLAGAITARTVDHLHQRLATLAATGEVERVSDTSSVTLFHLAVPHPQGSGHGSTPVPVAVTLYKHQARVRIQVLTHTVDPTAARTIESRIATTLDAHIVEHIAAPAGHAHAEPHAAQPVDAAAQPVPRQAWRPGRAPRR
;
A
#
# COMPACT_ATOMS: atom_id res chain seq x y z
N MET A 1 -29.76 0.18 -30.78
CA MET A 1 -28.60 1.06 -30.51
C MET A 1 -28.40 1.13 -28.99
N PRO A 2 -27.37 0.46 -28.43
CA PRO A 2 -27.08 0.56 -27.01
C PRO A 2 -26.60 1.99 -26.68
N CYS A 3 -27.28 2.62 -25.73
CA CYS A 3 -27.18 4.05 -25.44
C CYS A 3 -25.81 4.37 -24.82
N VAL A 4 -25.08 5.35 -25.38
CA VAL A 4 -23.82 5.87 -24.82
C VAL A 4 -24.00 6.34 -23.36
N PHE A 5 -25.23 6.73 -22.99
CA PHE A 5 -25.63 7.06 -21.63
C PHE A 5 -25.48 5.89 -20.63
N CYS A 6 -25.69 4.65 -21.07
CA CYS A 6 -25.51 3.46 -20.22
C CYS A 6 -24.02 3.21 -19.90
N PHE A 7 -23.13 3.43 -20.86
CA PHE A 7 -21.69 3.31 -20.62
C PHE A 7 -21.17 4.40 -19.68
N ALA A 8 -21.65 5.64 -19.83
CA ALA A 8 -21.30 6.74 -18.94
C ALA A 8 -21.82 6.55 -17.50
N ALA A 9 -23.02 5.99 -17.34
CA ALA A 9 -23.57 5.67 -16.02
C ALA A 9 -22.76 4.55 -15.34
N LEU A 10 -22.33 3.52 -16.08
CA LEU A 10 -21.52 2.43 -15.54
C LEU A 10 -20.12 2.87 -15.10
N THR A 11 -19.48 3.79 -15.84
CA THR A 11 -18.16 4.32 -15.46
C THR A 11 -18.21 5.21 -14.22
N LEU A 12 -19.27 6.03 -14.08
CA LEU A 12 -19.48 6.83 -12.86
C LEU A 12 -19.83 5.96 -11.64
N LEU A 13 -20.60 4.88 -11.83
CA LEU A 13 -20.91 3.93 -10.75
C LEU A 13 -19.66 3.24 -10.22
N ALA A 14 -18.72 2.86 -11.09
CA ALA A 14 -17.49 2.20 -10.71
C ALA A 14 -16.58 3.08 -9.81
N GLY A 15 -16.51 4.38 -10.09
CA GLY A 15 -15.78 5.34 -9.26
C GLY A 15 -16.45 5.61 -7.89
N ALA A 16 -17.78 5.66 -7.86
CA ALA A 16 -18.52 5.91 -6.61
C ALA A 16 -18.46 4.73 -5.63
N ILE A 17 -18.44 3.49 -6.14
CA ILE A 17 -18.36 2.29 -5.29
C ILE A 17 -16.99 2.22 -4.61
N THR A 18 -15.92 2.51 -5.35
CA THR A 18 -14.55 2.44 -4.82
C THR A 18 -14.29 3.45 -3.71
N ALA A 19 -14.79 4.69 -3.81
CA ALA A 19 -14.66 5.68 -2.74
C ALA A 19 -15.36 5.25 -1.44
N ARG A 20 -16.62 4.76 -1.53
CA ARG A 20 -17.37 4.29 -0.36
C ARG A 20 -16.73 3.09 0.32
N THR A 21 -16.16 2.17 -0.45
CA THR A 21 -15.47 1.00 0.11
C THR A 21 -14.24 1.42 0.92
N VAL A 22 -13.45 2.39 0.42
CA VAL A 22 -12.25 2.88 1.12
C VAL A 22 -12.61 3.58 2.42
N ASP A 23 -13.67 4.40 2.44
CA ASP A 23 -14.10 5.11 3.64
C ASP A 23 -14.68 4.15 4.71
N HIS A 24 -15.45 3.16 4.28
CA HIS A 24 -15.95 2.12 5.17
C HIS A 24 -14.81 1.26 5.76
N LEU A 25 -13.76 0.96 4.98
CA LEU A 25 -12.56 0.30 5.48
C LEU A 25 -11.83 1.17 6.50
N HIS A 26 -11.67 2.46 6.23
CA HIS A 26 -11.05 3.40 7.18
C HIS A 26 -11.81 3.44 8.51
N GLN A 27 -13.14 3.55 8.47
CA GLN A 27 -13.98 3.54 9.68
C GLN A 27 -13.81 2.24 10.48
N ARG A 28 -13.79 1.09 9.81
CA ARG A 28 -13.58 -0.21 10.47
C ARG A 28 -12.18 -0.30 11.09
N LEU A 29 -11.14 0.16 10.39
CA LEU A 29 -9.79 0.20 10.92
C LEU A 29 -9.66 1.13 12.13
N ALA A 30 -10.38 2.26 12.15
CA ALA A 30 -10.37 3.20 13.26
C ALA A 30 -10.91 2.57 14.56
N THR A 31 -11.82 1.59 14.46
CA THR A 31 -12.29 0.83 15.64
C THR A 31 -11.22 -0.07 16.27
N LEU A 32 -10.15 -0.40 15.52
CA LEU A 32 -9.04 -1.21 15.99
C LEU A 32 -7.82 -0.40 16.44
N ALA A 33 -7.71 0.84 15.99
CA ALA A 33 -6.59 1.70 16.34
C ALA A 33 -6.61 2.01 17.84
N ALA A 34 -5.47 1.87 18.50
CA ALA A 34 -5.30 2.14 19.93
C ALA A 34 -5.65 3.59 20.28
N THR A 35 -5.38 4.53 19.36
CA THR A 35 -5.70 5.96 19.48
C THR A 35 -7.00 6.35 18.77
N GLY A 36 -7.65 5.42 18.07
CA GLY A 36 -8.73 5.73 17.13
C GLY A 36 -8.27 6.39 15.83
N GLU A 37 -6.95 6.64 15.68
CA GLU A 37 -6.39 7.30 14.50
C GLU A 37 -5.90 6.27 13.48
N VAL A 38 -6.29 6.47 12.23
CA VAL A 38 -5.80 5.71 11.07
C VAL A 38 -5.27 6.71 10.06
N GLU A 39 -3.99 6.61 9.74
CA GLU A 39 -3.37 7.47 8.75
C GLU A 39 -3.53 6.88 7.35
N ARG A 40 -4.14 7.62 6.43
CA ARG A 40 -4.17 7.24 5.01
C ARG A 40 -2.90 7.80 4.35
N VAL A 41 -1.87 6.96 4.25
CA VAL A 41 -0.53 7.34 3.78
C VAL A 41 -0.49 7.57 2.28
N SER A 42 -1.19 6.72 1.52
CA SER A 42 -1.24 6.83 0.06
C SER A 42 -2.59 6.39 -0.45
N ASP A 43 -3.12 7.13 -1.42
CA ASP A 43 -4.37 6.79 -2.09
C ASP A 43 -4.23 7.04 -3.59
N THR A 44 -4.02 5.96 -4.33
CA THR A 44 -3.90 5.97 -5.79
C THR A 44 -5.14 5.34 -6.42
N SER A 45 -5.24 5.36 -7.76
CA SER A 45 -6.35 4.70 -8.46
C SER A 45 -6.41 3.18 -8.22
N SER A 46 -5.28 2.54 -7.89
CA SER A 46 -5.16 1.08 -7.80
C SER A 46 -4.90 0.57 -6.38
N VAL A 47 -4.30 1.40 -5.51
CA VAL A 47 -3.87 1.00 -4.16
C VAL A 47 -4.18 2.09 -3.15
N THR A 48 -4.67 1.70 -1.97
CA THR A 48 -4.71 2.56 -0.78
C THR A 48 -3.89 1.94 0.34
N LEU A 49 -3.04 2.72 0.98
CA LEU A 49 -2.21 2.33 2.12
C LEU A 49 -2.69 3.05 3.39
N PHE A 50 -2.91 2.28 4.44
CA PHE A 50 -3.26 2.78 5.76
C PHE A 50 -2.20 2.39 6.79
N HIS A 51 -1.82 3.31 7.66
CA HIS A 51 -1.03 3.03 8.86
C HIS A 51 -1.92 3.19 10.09
N LEU A 52 -1.82 2.25 11.01
CA LEU A 52 -2.50 2.31 12.30
C LEU A 52 -1.67 1.63 13.38
N ALA A 53 -1.88 2.02 14.62
CA ALA A 53 -1.27 1.38 15.77
C ALA A 53 -2.33 0.51 16.48
N VAL A 54 -2.14 -0.81 16.54
CA VAL A 54 -3.10 -1.75 17.12
C VAL A 54 -2.67 -2.13 18.54
N PRO A 55 -3.60 -2.25 19.52
CA PRO A 55 -3.25 -2.72 20.86
C PRO A 55 -2.55 -4.08 20.84
N HIS A 56 -1.47 -4.23 21.61
CA HIS A 56 -0.75 -5.49 21.72
C HIS A 56 -1.65 -6.56 22.38
N PRO A 57 -1.77 -7.77 21.80
CA PRO A 57 -2.73 -8.77 22.27
C PRO A 57 -2.42 -9.34 23.67
N GLN A 58 -1.16 -9.28 24.13
CA GLN A 58 -0.73 -9.78 25.44
C GLN A 58 -0.46 -8.69 26.50
N GLY A 59 -0.72 -7.42 26.19
CA GLY A 59 -0.40 -6.31 27.10
C GLY A 59 -1.60 -5.81 27.88
N SER A 60 -2.04 -6.52 28.92
CA SER A 60 -3.08 -6.05 29.86
C SER A 60 -2.53 -5.20 31.01
N GLY A 61 -1.48 -4.41 30.75
CA GLY A 61 -0.82 -3.56 31.73
C GLY A 61 -0.53 -2.17 31.16
N HIS A 62 -0.44 -1.17 32.04
CA HIS A 62 -0.27 0.28 31.78
C HIS A 62 0.98 0.70 30.96
N GLY A 63 1.65 -0.23 30.27
CA GLY A 63 2.83 0.01 29.44
C GLY A 63 2.86 -0.77 28.12
N SER A 64 1.72 -1.30 27.66
CA SER A 64 1.67 -2.00 26.37
C SER A 64 1.85 -1.03 25.20
N THR A 65 3.04 -1.01 24.61
CA THR A 65 3.30 -0.23 23.38
C THR A 65 2.40 -0.73 22.25
N PRO A 66 1.65 0.15 21.58
CA PRO A 66 0.82 -0.27 20.45
C PRO A 66 1.69 -0.71 19.28
N VAL A 67 1.20 -1.70 18.54
CA VAL A 67 1.93 -2.35 17.45
C VAL A 67 1.65 -1.61 16.15
N PRO A 68 2.67 -1.05 15.47
CA PRO A 68 2.47 -0.39 14.19
C PRO A 68 2.15 -1.41 13.09
N VAL A 69 1.09 -1.15 12.34
CA VAL A 69 0.61 -2.02 11.27
C VAL A 69 0.35 -1.18 10.01
N ALA A 70 0.77 -1.70 8.87
CA ALA A 70 0.38 -1.22 7.55
C ALA A 70 -0.69 -2.13 6.94
N VAL A 71 -1.75 -1.53 6.39
CA VAL A 71 -2.82 -2.22 5.67
C VAL A 71 -2.90 -1.67 4.25
N THR A 72 -2.60 -2.51 3.26
CA THR A 72 -2.59 -2.16 1.85
C THR A 72 -3.79 -2.80 1.15
N LEU A 73 -4.69 -1.98 0.62
CA LEU A 73 -5.83 -2.40 -0.19
C LEU A 73 -5.49 -2.32 -1.69
N TYR A 74 -5.61 -3.44 -2.40
CA TYR A 74 -5.51 -3.50 -3.86
C TYR A 74 -6.92 -3.42 -4.48
N LYS A 75 -7.33 -2.23 -4.91
CA LYS A 75 -8.72 -1.91 -5.34
C LYS A 75 -9.22 -2.79 -6.48
N HIS A 76 -8.35 -3.09 -7.45
CA HIS A 76 -8.71 -3.92 -8.61
C HIS A 76 -8.74 -5.42 -8.33
N GLN A 77 -8.05 -5.87 -7.28
CA GLN A 77 -7.86 -7.29 -6.97
C GLN A 77 -8.75 -7.76 -5.83
N ALA A 78 -9.46 -6.83 -5.16
CA ALA A 78 -10.20 -7.09 -3.93
C ALA A 78 -9.33 -7.83 -2.88
N ARG A 79 -8.03 -7.48 -2.82
CA ARG A 79 -7.05 -8.08 -1.91
C ARG A 79 -6.59 -7.05 -0.89
N VAL A 80 -6.35 -7.52 0.32
CA VAL A 80 -5.76 -6.74 1.40
C VAL A 80 -4.48 -7.43 1.85
N ARG A 81 -3.41 -6.65 1.98
CA ARG A 81 -2.17 -7.09 2.62
C ARG A 81 -2.06 -6.39 3.97
N ILE A 82 -1.79 -7.17 5.02
CA ILE A 82 -1.59 -6.69 6.38
C ILE A 82 -0.12 -6.94 6.71
N GLN A 83 0.57 -5.93 7.23
CA GLN A 83 1.99 -6.03 7.57
C GLN A 83 2.24 -5.40 8.94
N VAL A 84 2.72 -6.20 9.88
CA VAL A 84 3.22 -5.71 11.16
C VAL A 84 4.59 -5.08 10.93
N LEU A 85 4.76 -3.80 11.29
CA LEU A 85 5.96 -3.01 10.99
C LEU A 85 7.06 -3.11 12.06
N THR A 86 6.93 -4.04 12.99
CA THR A 86 7.90 -4.26 14.07
C THR A 86 8.32 -5.72 14.13
N HIS A 87 9.59 -5.95 14.50
CA HIS A 87 10.18 -7.26 14.75
C HIS A 87 10.14 -7.65 16.24
N THR A 88 9.67 -6.77 17.12
CA THR A 88 9.61 -7.01 18.56
C THR A 88 8.39 -7.82 19.00
N VAL A 89 7.45 -8.03 18.08
CA VAL A 89 6.20 -8.75 18.35
C VAL A 89 6.41 -10.23 18.02
N ASP A 90 6.04 -11.07 18.98
CA ASP A 90 6.07 -12.52 18.81
C ASP A 90 5.21 -12.96 17.59
N PRO A 91 5.63 -13.95 16.79
CA PRO A 91 4.87 -14.40 15.62
C PRO A 91 3.43 -14.81 15.93
N THR A 92 3.14 -15.35 17.12
CA THR A 92 1.77 -15.71 17.52
C THR A 92 0.93 -14.47 17.82
N ALA A 93 1.54 -13.46 18.44
CA ALA A 93 0.91 -12.16 18.67
C ALA A 93 0.67 -11.41 17.34
N ALA A 94 1.62 -11.43 16.41
CA ALA A 94 1.46 -10.88 15.07
C ALA A 94 0.29 -11.54 14.32
N ARG A 95 0.21 -12.87 14.31
CA ARG A 95 -0.92 -13.61 13.72
C ARG A 95 -2.25 -13.28 14.36
N THR A 96 -2.27 -13.04 15.68
CA THR A 96 -3.48 -12.62 16.39
C THR A 96 -3.94 -11.24 15.93
N ILE A 97 -3.00 -10.30 15.76
CA ILE A 97 -3.28 -8.96 15.21
C ILE A 97 -3.80 -9.06 13.77
N GLU A 98 -3.12 -9.83 12.92
CA GLU A 98 -3.54 -10.08 11.53
C GLU A 98 -4.96 -10.66 11.46
N SER A 99 -5.24 -11.67 12.29
CA SER A 99 -6.56 -12.32 12.37
C SER A 99 -7.64 -11.34 12.82
N ARG A 100 -7.36 -10.52 13.83
CA ARG A 100 -8.29 -9.51 14.32
C ARG A 100 -8.61 -8.47 13.25
N ILE A 101 -7.59 -7.99 12.53
CA ILE A 101 -7.78 -7.06 11.41
C ILE A 101 -8.60 -7.73 10.31
N ALA A 102 -8.25 -8.95 9.90
CA ALA A 102 -9.00 -9.68 8.87
C ALA A 102 -10.48 -9.85 9.25
N THR A 103 -10.79 -10.25 10.49
CA THR A 103 -12.18 -10.36 10.98
C THR A 103 -12.90 -9.01 10.94
N THR A 104 -12.27 -7.92 11.39
CA THR A 104 -12.89 -6.59 11.34
C THR A 104 -13.16 -6.13 9.91
N LEU A 105 -12.27 -6.47 8.98
CA LEU A 105 -12.44 -6.16 7.57
C LEU A 105 -13.41 -7.11 6.84
N ASP A 106 -13.94 -8.13 7.54
CA ASP A 106 -14.73 -9.22 6.93
C ASP A 106 -13.97 -9.89 5.76
N ALA A 107 -12.66 -10.05 5.95
CA ALA A 107 -11.74 -10.59 4.97
C ALA A 107 -11.29 -12.01 5.35
N HIS A 108 -11.06 -12.84 4.33
CA HIS A 108 -10.51 -14.18 4.50
C HIS A 108 -8.99 -14.16 4.32
N ILE A 109 -8.24 -14.75 5.26
CA ILE A 109 -6.79 -14.86 5.15
C ILE A 109 -6.44 -16.00 4.19
N VAL A 110 -5.86 -15.66 3.04
CA VAL A 110 -5.45 -16.64 2.02
C VAL A 110 -4.03 -17.13 2.23
N GLU A 111 -3.16 -16.28 2.80
CA GLU A 111 -1.74 -16.54 2.95
C GLU A 111 -1.17 -15.78 4.15
N HIS A 112 -0.29 -16.42 4.91
CA HIS A 112 0.58 -15.77 5.89
C HIS A 112 2.02 -15.83 5.39
N ILE A 113 2.58 -14.67 5.06
CA ILE A 113 3.98 -14.56 4.66
C ILE A 113 4.79 -14.27 5.93
N ALA A 114 5.46 -15.30 6.45
CA ALA A 114 6.41 -15.10 7.54
C ALA A 114 7.56 -14.22 7.02
N ALA A 115 7.95 -13.21 7.80
CA ALA A 115 9.14 -12.43 7.48
C ALA A 115 10.35 -13.38 7.41
N PRO A 116 11.17 -13.33 6.34
CA PRO A 116 12.39 -14.11 6.29
C PRO A 116 13.29 -13.72 7.47
N ALA A 117 13.74 -14.71 8.24
CA ALA A 117 14.67 -14.52 9.34
C ALA A 117 15.99 -13.97 8.77
N GLY A 118 16.13 -12.65 8.80
CA GLY A 118 17.25 -11.94 8.21
C GLY A 118 17.03 -11.65 6.73
N HIS A 119 16.59 -10.43 6.43
CA HIS A 119 17.26 -9.51 5.51
C HIS A 119 16.58 -8.14 5.66
N ALA A 120 17.38 -7.11 5.91
CA ALA A 120 16.93 -5.73 5.92
C ALA A 120 16.41 -5.39 4.52
N HIS A 121 15.09 -5.40 4.33
CA HIS A 121 14.48 -4.74 3.19
C HIS A 121 14.50 -3.24 3.47
N ALA A 122 15.66 -2.62 3.18
CA ALA A 122 15.65 -1.25 2.72
C ALA A 122 14.77 -1.23 1.47
N GLU A 123 13.57 -0.65 1.58
CA GLU A 123 12.87 -0.18 0.39
C GLU A 123 13.84 0.72 -0.37
N PRO A 124 14.12 0.48 -1.67
CA PRO A 124 14.66 1.55 -2.49
C PRO A 124 13.50 2.53 -2.67
N HIS A 125 13.36 3.44 -1.70
CA HIS A 125 12.71 4.71 -1.93
C HIS A 125 13.55 5.37 -3.03
N ALA A 126 13.14 5.15 -4.28
CA ALA A 126 13.64 5.91 -5.41
C ALA A 126 13.16 7.34 -5.19
N ALA A 127 13.87 8.07 -4.34
CA ALA A 127 14.03 9.49 -4.47
C ALA A 127 14.57 9.68 -5.89
N GLN A 128 13.68 9.99 -6.82
CA GLN A 128 14.08 10.70 -8.02
C GLN A 128 14.51 12.10 -7.53
N PRO A 129 15.80 12.46 -7.58
CA PRO A 129 16.14 13.86 -7.55
C PRO A 129 15.61 14.45 -8.86
N VAL A 130 14.43 15.07 -8.79
CA VAL A 130 14.09 16.16 -9.70
C VAL A 130 14.97 17.33 -9.26
N ASP A 131 16.18 17.35 -9.80
CA ASP A 131 16.97 18.57 -9.84
C ASP A 131 17.26 18.96 -11.29
N ALA A 132 16.85 20.18 -11.58
CA ALA A 132 16.90 20.81 -12.86
C ALA A 132 18.36 21.14 -13.22
N ALA A 133 18.86 20.52 -14.27
CA ALA A 133 19.90 21.11 -15.11
C ALA A 133 19.64 20.68 -16.55
N ALA A 134 18.94 21.54 -17.29
CA ALA A 134 18.88 21.48 -18.73
C ALA A 134 20.31 21.61 -19.29
N GLN A 135 20.95 20.48 -19.60
CA GLN A 135 22.13 20.48 -20.46
C GLN A 135 21.67 20.32 -21.91
N PRO A 136 21.98 21.26 -22.82
CA PRO A 136 21.68 21.10 -24.23
C PRO A 136 22.53 19.96 -24.78
N VAL A 137 21.89 18.89 -25.25
CA VAL A 137 22.55 17.82 -26.00
C VAL A 137 23.15 18.43 -27.27
N PRO A 138 24.48 18.43 -27.48
CA PRO A 138 25.03 18.80 -28.77
C PRO A 138 24.60 17.72 -29.76
N ARG A 139 23.81 18.09 -30.76
CA ARG A 139 23.60 17.29 -31.97
C ARG A 139 24.97 17.07 -32.60
N GLN A 140 25.64 15.96 -32.28
CA GLN A 140 26.80 15.54 -33.03
C GLN A 140 26.32 15.19 -34.44
N ALA A 141 26.69 16.08 -35.36
CA ALA A 141 26.42 15.99 -36.77
C ALA A 141 26.92 14.65 -37.32
N TRP A 142 26.00 13.92 -37.92
CA TRP A 142 26.30 12.81 -38.81
C TRP A 142 27.35 13.24 -39.84
N ARG A 143 28.53 12.61 -39.82
CA ARG A 143 29.57 12.77 -40.85
C ARG A 143 29.60 11.51 -41.72
N PRO A 144 29.30 11.59 -43.02
CA PRO A 144 29.56 10.48 -43.92
C PRO A 144 31.02 10.47 -44.35
N GLY A 145 31.62 9.28 -44.32
CA GLY A 145 32.67 8.89 -45.27
C GLY A 145 34.12 9.01 -44.82
N ARG A 146 34.78 7.85 -44.71
CA ARG A 146 36.03 7.58 -45.42
C ARG A 146 36.16 6.08 -45.69
N ALA A 147 36.15 5.71 -46.97
CA ALA A 147 36.41 4.37 -47.43
C ALA A 147 37.88 3.97 -47.17
N PRO A 148 38.18 2.68 -46.96
CA PRO A 148 39.56 2.21 -46.77
C PRO A 148 40.31 2.19 -48.11
N ARG A 149 41.53 2.75 -48.14
CA ARG A 149 42.52 2.45 -49.19
C ARG A 149 43.48 1.38 -48.65
N ARG A 150 43.80 0.45 -49.56
CA ARG A 150 44.68 -0.72 -49.45
C ARG A 150 46.01 -0.47 -48.75
#